data_AF-A0A502E8B4-F1
#
_entry.id   AF-A0A502E8B4-F1
#
_cell.length_a   1.000
_cell.length_b   1.000
_cell.length_c   1.000
_cell.angle_alpha   90.00
_cell.angle_beta   90.00
_cell.angle_gamma   90.00
#
_symmetry.space_group_name_H-M   'P 1'
#
loop_
_entity.id
_entity.type
_entity.pdbx_description
1 polymer ?
#
loop_
_entity_poly.entity_id
_entity_poly.type
_entity_poly.pdbx_seq_one_letter_code
_entity_poly.pdbx_strand_id
1 'polypeptide(L)' 'GDRIRIVEPHTDRLPDPLARHGATLIDIDTALETCPVMIVLVDHDVFRAVPASERSGKAILDTRGIWSAG' A
#
# COMPACT_ATOMS: atom_id res chain seq x y z
N GLY A 1 -3.35 -8.81 12.08
CA GLY A 1 -3.75 -8.00 13.24
C GLY A 1 -3.78 -6.54 12.83
N ASP A 2 -4.49 -5.72 13.60
CA ASP A 2 -4.97 -4.33 13.38
C ASP A 2 -3.96 -3.28 12.86
N ARG A 3 -2.73 -3.68 12.57
CA ARG A 3 -1.64 -2.87 12.01
C ARG A 3 -1.42 -3.09 10.52
N ILE A 4 -2.14 -4.02 9.89
CA ILE A 4 -2.03 -4.29 8.46
C ILE A 4 -3.09 -3.48 7.72
N ARG A 5 -2.62 -2.54 6.90
CA ARG A 5 -3.46 -1.75 6.00
C ARG A 5 -3.23 -2.22 4.57
N ILE A 6 -4.31 -2.40 3.84
CA ILE A 6 -4.32 -2.87 2.46
C ILE A 6 -4.87 -1.75 1.61
N VAL A 7 -4.22 -1.49 0.49
CA VAL A 7 -4.68 -0.58 -0.54
C VAL A 7 -5.01 -1.41 -1.78
N GLU A 8 -6.25 -1.38 -2.23
CA GLU A 8 -6.69 -2.04 -3.47
C GLU A 8 -7.65 -1.10 -4.22
N PRO A 9 -7.27 -0.58 -5.40
CA PRO A 9 -8.07 0.43 -6.12
C PRO A 9 -9.35 -0.10 -6.75
N HIS A 10 -9.41 -1.42 -7.02
CA HIS A 10 -10.51 -2.01 -7.79
C HIS A 10 -11.53 -2.75 -6.93
N THR A 11 -11.44 -2.66 -5.60
CA THR A 11 -12.39 -3.29 -4.69
C THR A 11 -12.75 -2.38 -3.54
N ASP A 12 -13.98 -2.51 -3.07
CA ASP A 12 -14.52 -1.81 -1.92
C ASP A 12 -14.52 -2.69 -0.65
N ARG A 13 -14.10 -3.95 -0.75
CA ARG A 13 -14.11 -4.90 0.36
C ARG A 13 -12.86 -5.75 0.44
N LEU A 14 -12.42 -6.01 1.66
CA LEU A 14 -11.41 -7.03 1.90
C LEU A 14 -11.99 -8.43 1.74
N PRO A 15 -11.22 -9.37 1.17
CA PRO A 15 -11.52 -10.79 1.29
C PRO A 15 -11.67 -11.21 2.75
N ASP A 16 -12.67 -12.04 3.03
CA ASP A 16 -12.98 -12.61 4.35
C ASP A 16 -11.75 -13.07 5.15
N PRO A 17 -10.81 -13.83 4.58
CA PRO A 17 -9.63 -14.29 5.32
C PRO A 17 -8.80 -13.13 5.87
N LEU A 18 -8.63 -12.04 5.11
CA LEU A 18 -7.83 -10.89 5.53
C LEU A 18 -8.56 -10.05 6.58
N ALA A 19 -9.87 -9.84 6.39
CA ALA A 19 -10.70 -9.13 7.36
C ALA A 19 -10.75 -9.84 8.72
N ARG A 20 -10.89 -11.17 8.73
CA ARG A 20 -10.90 -12.00 9.96
C ARG A 20 -9.59 -11.92 10.75
N HIS A 21 -8.48 -11.58 10.08
CA HIS A 21 -7.20 -11.38 10.72
C HIS A 21 -6.92 -9.91 11.08
N GLY A 22 -7.93 -9.03 11.01
CA GLY A 22 -7.83 -7.62 11.44
C GLY A 22 -7.07 -6.73 10.45
N ALA A 23 -6.99 -7.10 9.17
CA ALA A 23 -6.52 -6.17 8.15
C ALA A 23 -7.62 -5.15 7.82
N THR A 24 -7.25 -3.92 7.48
CA THR A 24 -8.18 -2.85 7.11
C THR A 24 -7.92 -2.37 5.69
N LEU A 25 -8.98 -2.19 4.89
CA LEU A 25 -8.91 -1.56 3.58
C LEU A 25 -8.86 -0.06 3.76
N ILE A 26 -7.89 0.61 3.13
CA ILE A 26 -7.77 2.07 3.12
C ILE A 26 -7.37 2.55 1.72
N ASP A 27 -7.56 3.84 1.47
CA ASP A 27 -7.03 4.48 0.27
C ASP A 27 -5.50 4.70 0.34
N ILE A 28 -4.93 5.03 -0.82
CA ILE A 28 -3.48 5.24 -0.96
C ILE A 28 -3.00 6.47 -0.19
N ASP A 29 -3.81 7.53 -0.11
CA ASP A 29 -3.44 8.78 0.56
C ASP A 29 -3.30 8.56 2.07
N THR A 30 -4.27 7.88 2.69
CA THR A 30 -4.24 7.46 4.09
C THR A 30 -3.05 6.54 4.36
N ALA A 31 -2.72 5.65 3.42
CA ALA A 31 -1.56 4.78 3.57
C ALA A 31 -0.24 5.59 3.54
N LEU A 32 -0.12 6.54 2.62
CA LEU A 32 1.03 7.43 2.52
C LEU A 32 1.16 8.34 3.74
N GLU A 33 0.07 8.75 4.38
CA GLU A 33 0.14 9.55 5.59
C GLU A 33 0.52 8.71 6.83
N THR A 34 -0.08 7.53 6.98
CA THR A 34 -0.10 6.81 8.26
C THR A 34 0.78 5.55 8.33
N CYS A 35 1.31 5.08 7.19
CA CYS A 35 2.15 3.88 7.14
C CYS A 35 3.63 4.24 6.97
N PRO A 36 4.51 3.86 7.92
CA PRO A 36 5.95 4.03 7.79
C PRO A 36 6.63 2.93 6.95
N VAL A 37 5.93 1.81 6.73
CA VAL A 37 6.42 0.66 5.94
C VAL A 37 5.42 0.40 4.82
N MET A 38 5.91 0.23 3.59
CA MET A 38 5.11 -0.06 2.41
C MET A 38 5.65 -1.29 1.69
N ILE A 39 4.75 -2.20 1.31
CA ILE A 39 5.08 -3.39 0.53
C ILE A 39 4.27 -3.34 -0.76
N VAL A 40 4.93 -3.24 -1.90
CA VAL A 40 4.27 -3.26 -3.21
C VAL A 40 4.24 -4.70 -3.70
N LEU A 41 3.03 -5.25 -3.83
CA LEU A 41 2.79 -6.63 -4.27
C LEU A 41 2.22 -6.71 -5.69
N VAL A 42 1.66 -5.63 -6.20
CA VAL A 42 1.01 -5.52 -7.52
C VAL A 42 1.33 -4.15 -8.11
N ASP A 43 1.38 -4.03 -9.44
CA ASP A 43 1.78 -2.82 -10.15
C ASP A 43 0.60 -2.01 -10.73
N HIS A 44 -0.42 -1.76 -9.89
CA HIS A 44 -1.53 -0.87 -10.26
C HIS A 44 -1.03 0.52 -10.67
N ASP A 45 -1.68 1.13 -11.68
CA ASP A 45 -1.28 2.43 -12.23
C ASP A 45 -1.26 3.55 -11.19
N VAL A 46 -2.19 3.52 -10.22
CA VAL A 46 -2.22 4.48 -9.11
C VAL A 46 -0.94 4.44 -8.26
N PHE A 47 -0.31 3.27 -8.10
CA PHE A 47 0.96 3.17 -7.37
C PHE A 47 2.11 3.75 -8.18
N ARG A 48 2.14 3.53 -9.50
CA ARG A 48 3.15 4.12 -10.39
C ARG A 48 3.08 5.65 -10.40
N ALA A 49 1.90 6.22 -10.16
CA ALA A 49 1.67 7.65 -10.10
C ALA A 49 2.14 8.32 -8.80
N VAL A 50 2.45 7.55 -7.74
CA VAL A 50 2.90 8.09 -6.45
C VAL A 50 4.29 8.73 -6.58
N PRO A 51 4.43 10.05 -6.32
CA PRO A 51 5.71 10.74 -6.39
C PRO A 51 6.72 10.22 -5.36
N ALA A 52 8.02 10.24 -5.71
CA ALA A 52 9.10 9.85 -4.80
C ALA A 52 9.11 10.65 -3.48
N SER A 53 8.70 11.92 -3.52
CA SER A 53 8.59 12.80 -2.36
C SER A 53 7.59 12.30 -1.32
N GLU A 54 6.46 11.74 -1.75
CA GLU A 54 5.38 11.27 -0.85
C GLU A 54 5.74 9.96 -0.13
N ARG A 55 6.64 9.20 -0.73
CA ARG A 55 7.16 7.95 -0.16
C ARG A 55 8.55 8.10 0.48
N SER A 56 9.09 9.32 0.53
CA SER A 56 10.36 9.62 1.17
C SER A 56 10.31 9.31 2.68
N GLY A 57 11.40 8.76 3.21
CA GLY A 57 11.51 8.39 4.63
C GLY A 57 10.73 7.13 5.04
N LYS A 58 10.03 6.48 4.11
CA LYS A 58 9.34 5.20 4.36
C LYS A 58 10.26 4.03 4.05
N ALA A 59 10.13 2.95 4.81
CA ALA A 59 10.75 1.67 4.45
C ALA A 59 9.92 1.01 3.34
N ILE A 60 10.51 0.81 2.17
CA ILE A 60 9.80 0.29 1.00
C ILE A 60 10.38 -1.07 0.60
N LEU A 61 9.51 -2.07 0.51
CA LEU A 61 9.79 -3.34 -0.16
C LEU A 61 8.98 -3.39 -1.45
N ASP A 62 9.64 -3.08 -2.56
CA ASP A 62 9.01 -3.11 -3.88
C ASP A 62 9.34 -4.42 -4.60
N THR A 63 8.38 -5.34 -4.66
CA THR A 63 8.53 -6.62 -5.37
C THR A 63 8.25 -6.51 -6.87
N ARG A 64 7.77 -5.35 -7.33
CA ARG A 64 7.36 -5.10 -8.73
C ARG A 64 8.36 -4.23 -9.49
N GLY A 65 9.17 -3.45 -8.78
CA GLY A 65 10.18 -2.56 -9.36
C GLY A 65 9.63 -1.25 -9.93
N ILE A 66 8.39 -0.88 -9.58
CA ILE A 66 7.74 0.35 -10.05
C ILE A 66 8.20 1.62 -9.31
N TRP A 67 8.79 1.44 -8.13
CA TRP A 67 9.34 2.46 -7.25
C TRP A 67 10.85 2.35 -7.12
N SER A 68 11.46 1.35 -7.77
CA SER A 68 12.90 1.18 -7.94
C SER A 68 13.47 2.16 -8.97
N ALA A 69 13.39 3.45 -8.67
CA ALA A 69 14.17 4.48 -9.33
C ALA A 69 14.44 5.59 -8.31
N GLY A 70 15.68 5.62 -7.85
CA GLY A 70 16.27 6.51 -6.86
C GLY A 70 17.71 6.09 -6.66
#